data_AF-Q61524-F1
#
_entry.id   AF-Q61524-F1
#
_cell.length_a   1.000
_cell.length_b   1.000
_cell.length_c   1.000
_cell.angle_alpha   90.00
_cell.angle_beta   90.00
_cell.angle_gamma   90.00
#
_symmetry.space_group_name_H-M   'P 1'
#
loop_
_entity.id
_entity.type
_entity.pdbx_description
1 polymer ?
#
loop_
_entity_poly.entity_id
_entity_poly.type
_entity_poly.pdbx_seq_one_letter_code
_entity_poly.pdbx_strand_id
1 'polypeptide(L)'
;MEGPAFSKPLKDKINPWGPLIILGILIRAGVSVQHDSPHQVFNVTWRVTNLMTGQTANATSLLGTMTDAFPKLYFDLCDLIGDDWDETGLGCRTPGGRKRARTFDFYVCPGHTVPTGCGGPREGYCGKWGCETTGQAYWKPSSSWDLISLKRGNTPRNQGPCYDSSAVSSDIKGATPGGRCNPLVLEF
;
A
#
# COMPACT_ATOMS: atom_id res chain seq x y z
N MET A 1 57.18 -11.97 85.08
CA MET A 1 57.83 -10.91 85.89
C MET A 1 57.48 -9.58 85.24
N GLU A 2 57.04 -8.63 86.08
CA GLU A 2 56.85 -7.19 85.81
C GLU A 2 55.68 -6.74 84.89
N GLY A 3 54.75 -5.98 85.46
CA GLY A 3 54.09 -4.85 84.78
C GLY A 3 54.63 -3.54 85.38
N PRO A 4 53.97 -2.36 85.28
CA PRO A 4 53.01 -1.83 84.29
C PRO A 4 53.43 -0.39 83.82
N ALA A 5 52.47 0.37 83.24
CA ALA A 5 52.33 1.86 83.27
C ALA A 5 52.44 2.67 81.95
N PHE A 6 51.26 3.10 81.49
CA PHE A 6 50.84 4.47 81.10
C PHE A 6 51.86 5.53 80.65
N SER A 7 51.58 6.16 79.50
CA SER A 7 51.40 7.62 79.39
C SER A 7 50.62 8.01 78.11
N LYS A 8 49.63 8.90 78.29
CA LYS A 8 48.91 9.72 77.27
C LYS A 8 49.52 11.14 77.31
N PRO A 9 49.17 12.12 76.45
CA PRO A 9 48.58 12.12 75.10
C PRO A 9 49.23 13.19 74.15
N LEU A 10 48.56 13.41 73.00
CA LEU A 10 48.40 14.69 72.28
C LEU A 10 49.42 15.04 71.18
N LYS A 11 48.98 14.99 69.91
CA LYS A 11 48.81 16.20 69.09
C LYS A 11 48.08 15.85 67.78
N ASP A 12 46.90 16.42 67.62
CA ASP A 12 46.22 16.51 66.33
C ASP A 12 47.14 17.11 65.27
N LYS A 13 47.30 16.41 64.15
CA LYS A 13 47.68 17.01 62.87
C LYS A 13 46.82 16.39 61.78
N ILE A 14 45.74 17.09 61.47
CA ILE A 14 44.94 16.92 60.26
C ILE A 14 45.89 17.08 59.06
N ASN A 15 46.05 16.00 58.30
CA ASN A 15 46.81 15.98 57.06
C ASN A 15 45.92 16.50 55.90
N PRO A 16 46.31 17.55 55.14
CA PRO A 16 45.43 18.17 54.16
C PRO A 16 45.55 17.57 52.74
N TRP A 17 45.98 16.31 52.60
CA TRP A 17 46.16 15.67 51.30
C TRP A 17 45.26 14.45 51.14
N GLY A 18 43.95 14.71 51.03
CA GLY A 18 42.97 13.76 50.50
C GLY A 18 42.78 14.02 49.00
N PRO A 19 42.66 12.98 48.16
CA PRO A 19 42.49 13.16 46.72
C PRO A 19 41.14 13.82 46.45
N LEU A 20 41.16 14.96 45.74
CA LEU A 20 39.99 15.61 45.18
C LEU A 20 39.36 14.67 44.13
N ILE A 21 38.37 13.89 44.53
CA ILE A 21 37.48 13.21 43.59
C ILE A 21 36.59 14.30 42.97
N ILE A 22 37.01 14.80 41.80
CA ILE A 22 36.15 15.62 40.96
C ILE A 22 35.06 14.68 40.41
N LEU A 23 33.90 14.68 41.06
CA LEU A 23 32.70 14.07 40.54
C LEU A 23 32.24 14.90 39.34
N GLY A 24 32.78 14.58 38.16
CA GLY A 24 32.33 15.15 36.90
C GLY A 24 30.88 14.76 36.67
N ILE A 25 29.97 15.71 36.87
CA ILE A 25 28.59 15.57 36.43
C ILE A 25 28.64 15.53 34.90
N LEU A 26 28.55 14.34 34.33
CA LEU A 26 28.16 14.18 32.93
C LEU A 26 26.72 14.67 32.82
N ILE A 27 26.55 15.97 32.57
CA ILE A 27 25.32 16.47 31.99
C ILE A 27 25.27 15.84 30.60
N ARG A 28 24.64 14.66 30.50
CA ARG A 28 24.01 14.29 29.24
C ARG A 28 23.02 15.41 29.02
N ALA A 29 23.40 16.39 28.19
CA ALA A 29 22.41 17.15 27.45
C ALA A 29 21.64 16.06 26.72
N GLY A 30 20.51 15.66 27.31
CA GLY A 30 19.52 14.89 26.62
C GLY A 30 19.17 15.76 25.44
N VAL A 31 19.79 15.48 24.30
CA VAL A 31 19.13 15.74 23.04
C VAL A 31 17.85 14.97 23.22
N SER A 32 16.78 15.68 23.55
CA SER A 32 15.44 15.17 23.37
C SER A 32 15.42 14.78 21.91
N VAL A 33 15.66 13.49 21.64
CA VAL A 33 15.21 12.90 20.39
C VAL A 33 13.75 13.26 20.40
N GLN A 34 13.39 14.23 19.56
CA GLN A 34 12.01 14.57 19.32
C GLN A 34 11.45 13.27 18.79
N HIS A 35 10.88 12.46 19.69
CA HIS A 35 10.29 11.20 19.31
C HIS A 35 9.00 11.65 18.65
N ASP A 36 9.07 11.86 17.34
CA ASP A 36 7.89 12.26 16.59
C ASP A 36 6.79 11.27 16.97
N SER A 37 5.61 11.81 17.28
CA SER A 37 4.48 11.02 17.76
C SER A 37 4.31 9.80 16.85
N PRO A 38 4.16 8.56 17.37
CA PRO A 38 3.94 7.39 16.52
C PRO A 38 2.63 7.48 15.70
N HIS A 39 1.78 8.47 15.99
CA HIS A 39 0.53 8.78 15.30
C HIS A 39 0.65 10.02 14.41
N GLN A 40 1.80 10.18 13.73
CA GLN A 40 1.93 11.28 12.77
C GLN A 40 0.89 11.14 11.65
N VAL A 41 0.31 12.27 11.28
CA VAL A 41 -0.59 12.37 10.14
C VAL A 41 0.22 12.80 8.93
N PHE A 42 0.14 12.01 7.86
CA PHE A 42 0.79 12.26 6.59
C PHE A 42 -0.25 12.49 5.50
N ASN A 43 0.18 13.13 4.42
CA ASN A 43 -0.54 13.06 3.15
C ASN A 43 -0.16 11.77 2.43
N VAL A 44 -0.88 10.69 2.72
CA VAL A 44 -0.64 9.36 2.16
C VAL A 44 -1.24 9.30 0.77
N THR A 45 -0.45 8.87 -0.22
CA THR A 45 -0.92 8.70 -1.60
C THR A 45 -0.84 7.24 -2.01
N TRP A 46 -2.00 6.65 -2.30
CA TRP A 46 -2.13 5.34 -2.92
C TRP A 46 -2.11 5.48 -4.44
N ARG A 47 -1.41 4.57 -5.12
CA ARG A 47 -1.25 4.61 -6.58
C ARG A 47 -1.45 3.21 -7.16
N VAL A 48 -2.32 3.10 -8.15
CA VAL A 48 -2.48 1.90 -8.98
C VAL A 48 -1.72 2.14 -10.27
N THR A 49 -0.85 1.20 -10.66
CA THR A 49 0.01 1.35 -11.84
C THR A 49 -0.09 0.14 -12.75
N ASN A 50 -0.07 0.41 -14.05
CA ASN A 50 0.13 -0.61 -15.07
C ASN A 50 1.61 -0.99 -15.07
N LEU A 51 1.92 -2.24 -14.73
CA LEU A 51 3.30 -2.72 -14.62
C LEU A 51 3.98 -2.90 -15.99
N MET A 52 3.22 -3.02 -17.08
CA MET A 52 3.76 -3.14 -18.44
C MET A 52 4.22 -1.80 -18.98
N THR A 53 3.47 -0.73 -18.71
CA THR A 53 3.74 0.62 -19.25
C THR A 53 4.35 1.58 -18.23
N GLY A 54 4.29 1.26 -16.93
CA GLY A 54 4.66 2.15 -15.83
C GLY A 54 3.69 3.30 -15.58
N GLN A 55 2.59 3.39 -16.34
CA GLN A 55 1.62 4.48 -16.21
C GLN A 55 0.74 4.32 -14.96
N THR A 56 0.32 5.45 -14.40
CA THR A 56 -0.65 5.48 -13.30
C THR A 56 -2.06 5.26 -13.84
N ALA A 57 -2.74 4.21 -13.38
CA ALA A 57 -4.16 4.05 -13.67
C ALA A 57 -5.01 5.01 -12.84
N ASN A 58 -4.72 5.10 -11.53
CA ASN A 58 -5.26 6.15 -10.67
C ASN A 58 -4.38 6.37 -9.44
N ALA A 59 -4.55 7.52 -8.79
CA ALA A 59 -3.96 7.81 -7.48
C ALA A 59 -5.01 8.47 -6.57
N THR A 60 -4.92 8.20 -5.27
CA THR A 60 -5.80 8.80 -4.26
C THR A 60 -4.96 9.21 -3.07
N SER A 61 -5.08 10.47 -2.68
CA SER A 61 -4.38 11.04 -1.53
C SER A 61 -5.36 11.32 -0.40
N LEU A 62 -4.97 10.99 0.84
CA LEU A 62 -5.74 11.28 2.03
C LEU A 62 -4.81 11.64 3.20
N LEU A 63 -5.30 12.53 4.07
CA LEU A 63 -4.66 12.78 5.35
C LEU A 63 -5.03 11.65 6.32
N GLY A 64 -4.02 10.99 6.87
CA GLY A 64 -4.21 9.91 7.83
C GLY A 64 -2.88 9.47 8.43
N THR A 65 -2.95 8.55 9.39
CA THR A 65 -1.77 7.87 9.91
C THR A 65 -1.43 6.67 9.03
N MET A 66 -0.23 6.12 9.19
CA MET A 66 0.17 4.91 8.47
C MET A 66 -0.68 3.67 8.85
N THR A 67 -1.45 3.73 9.95
CA THR A 67 -2.27 2.63 10.45
C THR A 67 -3.72 2.66 9.97
N ASP A 68 -4.23 3.79 9.47
CA ASP A 68 -5.65 3.97 9.11
C ASP A 68 -5.90 4.54 7.71
N ALA A 69 -4.86 4.99 7.01
CA ALA A 69 -4.98 5.55 5.68
C ALA A 69 -5.19 4.49 4.58
N PHE A 70 -6.28 3.72 4.61
CA PHE A 70 -6.62 2.66 3.65
C PHE A 70 -7.95 2.95 2.91
N PRO A 71 -7.94 3.84 1.90
CA PRO A 71 -9.15 4.17 1.15
C PRO A 71 -9.50 3.05 0.15
N LYS A 72 -10.77 3.03 -0.29
CA LYS A 72 -11.13 2.28 -1.50
C LYS A 72 -10.49 2.94 -2.71
N LEU A 73 -9.92 2.14 -3.61
CA LEU A 73 -9.33 2.64 -4.84
C LEU A 73 -10.26 2.34 -6.02
N TYR A 74 -10.41 3.32 -6.91
CA TYR A 74 -11.26 3.23 -8.10
C TYR A 74 -10.39 3.43 -9.33
N PHE A 75 -10.50 2.59 -10.33
CA PHE A 75 -9.78 2.74 -11.60
C PHE A 75 -10.50 1.98 -12.71
N ASP A 76 -10.26 2.33 -13.98
CA ASP A 76 -10.79 1.56 -15.10
C ASP A 76 -9.83 0.41 -15.45
N LEU A 77 -10.37 -0.76 -15.78
CA LEU A 77 -9.59 -1.90 -16.24
C LEU A 77 -8.67 -1.51 -17.42
N CYS A 78 -9.15 -0.67 -18.34
CA CYS A 78 -8.39 -0.27 -19.52
C CYS A 78 -7.13 0.55 -19.20
N ASP A 79 -7.12 1.26 -18.07
CA ASP A 79 -5.92 1.98 -17.63
C ASP A 79 -4.87 1.01 -17.02
N LEU A 80 -5.26 -0.21 -16.64
CA LEU A 80 -4.38 -1.24 -16.06
C LEU A 80 -3.78 -2.20 -17.10
N ILE A 81 -4.56 -2.59 -18.11
CA ILE A 81 -4.14 -3.58 -19.12
C ILE A 81 -3.59 -2.94 -20.41
N GLY A 82 -4.00 -1.70 -20.72
CA GLY A 82 -3.61 -1.00 -21.94
C GLY A 82 -4.22 -1.60 -23.21
N ASP A 83 -3.66 -1.19 -24.37
CA ASP A 83 -4.17 -1.53 -25.69
C ASP A 83 -3.68 -2.88 -26.25
N ASP A 84 -2.74 -3.54 -25.57
CA ASP A 84 -2.13 -4.81 -26.02
C ASP A 84 -2.98 -6.05 -25.72
N TRP A 85 -4.05 -5.89 -24.93
CA TRP A 85 -5.02 -6.95 -24.59
C TRP A 85 -6.00 -7.29 -25.73
N ASP A 86 -5.89 -6.63 -26.89
CA ASP A 86 -6.87 -6.64 -27.97
C ASP A 86 -6.85 -7.93 -28.84
N GLU A 87 -6.78 -9.11 -28.24
CA GLU A 87 -7.04 -10.37 -28.94
C GLU A 87 -8.55 -10.71 -28.91
N THR A 88 -9.12 -11.09 -30.06
CA THR A 88 -10.49 -11.64 -30.21
C THR A 88 -11.67 -10.69 -29.91
N GLY A 89 -11.49 -9.38 -30.03
CA GLY A 89 -12.58 -8.40 -29.90
C GLY A 89 -13.05 -8.17 -28.45
N LEU A 90 -12.22 -8.58 -27.49
CA LEU A 90 -12.22 -8.14 -26.10
C LEU A 90 -11.08 -7.15 -25.94
N GLY A 91 -11.32 -6.04 -25.25
CA GLY A 91 -10.26 -5.10 -24.92
C GLY A 91 -10.69 -3.65 -24.95
N CYS A 92 -9.74 -2.76 -25.21
CA CYS A 92 -9.81 -1.37 -24.79
C CYS A 92 -9.76 -0.36 -25.92
N ARG A 93 -9.57 -0.79 -27.17
CA ARG A 93 -9.50 0.13 -28.32
C ARG A 93 -10.86 0.58 -28.85
N THR A 94 -11.85 -0.32 -28.82
CA THR A 94 -13.18 -0.04 -29.42
C THR A 94 -14.28 0.05 -28.36
N PRO A 95 -15.32 0.88 -28.56
CA PRO A 95 -16.47 0.93 -27.64
C PRO A 95 -17.15 -0.45 -27.47
N GLY A 96 -17.23 -1.22 -28.55
CA GLY A 96 -17.76 -2.59 -28.54
C GLY A 96 -16.91 -3.54 -27.70
N GLY A 97 -15.58 -3.48 -27.85
CA GLY A 97 -14.63 -4.27 -27.05
C GLY A 97 -14.74 -3.96 -25.56
N ARG A 98 -14.77 -2.68 -25.18
CA ARG A 98 -14.91 -2.26 -23.78
C ARG A 98 -16.21 -2.74 -23.17
N LYS A 99 -17.32 -2.60 -23.90
CA LYS A 99 -18.64 -3.09 -23.47
C LYS A 99 -18.65 -4.60 -23.30
N ARG A 100 -18.04 -5.32 -24.23
CA ARG A 100 -17.98 -6.78 -24.20
C ARG A 100 -17.12 -7.25 -23.03
N ALA A 101 -15.96 -6.65 -22.77
CA ALA A 101 -15.12 -6.97 -21.61
C ALA A 101 -15.87 -6.83 -20.26
N ARG A 102 -16.81 -5.89 -20.16
CA ARG A 102 -17.66 -5.71 -18.98
C ARG A 102 -18.53 -6.93 -18.65
N THR A 103 -18.88 -7.75 -19.63
CA THR A 103 -19.82 -8.86 -19.45
C THR A 103 -19.15 -10.17 -19.04
N PHE A 104 -17.82 -10.25 -19.07
CA PHE A 104 -17.09 -11.45 -18.68
C PHE A 104 -16.90 -11.51 -17.18
N ASP A 105 -16.77 -12.71 -16.65
CA ASP A 105 -16.23 -12.89 -15.30
C ASP A 105 -14.73 -12.56 -15.31
N PHE A 106 -14.19 -12.15 -14.16
CA PHE A 106 -12.75 -12.01 -13.98
C PHE A 106 -12.32 -12.52 -12.59
N TYR A 107 -11.07 -12.94 -12.51
CA TYR A 107 -10.42 -13.40 -11.29
C TYR A 107 -8.99 -12.84 -11.23
N VAL A 108 -8.45 -12.71 -10.02
CA VAL A 108 -7.16 -12.06 -9.75
C VAL A 108 -6.32 -12.98 -8.89
N CYS A 109 -5.04 -13.11 -9.23
CA CYS A 109 -4.06 -13.89 -8.49
C CYS A 109 -2.95 -12.97 -7.94
N PRO A 110 -2.48 -13.20 -6.71
CA PRO A 110 -1.49 -12.34 -6.07
C PRO A 110 -0.08 -12.68 -6.54
N GLY A 111 0.73 -11.64 -6.81
CA GLY A 111 2.15 -11.80 -7.13
C GLY A 111 3.09 -11.79 -5.91
N HIS A 112 2.61 -11.41 -4.72
CA HIS A 112 3.46 -11.24 -3.54
C HIS A 112 3.73 -12.56 -2.79
N THR A 113 2.76 -13.47 -2.78
CA THR A 113 2.90 -14.84 -2.27
C THR A 113 2.29 -15.78 -3.30
N VAL A 114 3.13 -16.39 -4.14
CA VAL A 114 2.67 -17.19 -5.28
C VAL A 114 2.69 -18.67 -4.90
N PRO A 115 1.53 -19.38 -4.84
CA PRO A 115 1.51 -20.80 -4.57
C PRO A 115 2.21 -21.61 -5.67
N THR A 116 2.74 -22.77 -5.30
CA THR A 116 3.44 -23.66 -6.25
C THR A 116 2.54 -24.02 -7.43
N GLY A 117 3.05 -23.79 -8.65
CA GLY A 117 2.34 -24.10 -9.90
C GLY A 117 1.40 -22.99 -10.41
N CYS A 118 1.35 -21.83 -9.76
CA CYS A 118 0.59 -20.67 -10.24
C CYS A 118 1.29 -19.86 -11.34
N GLY A 119 2.52 -20.23 -11.71
CA GLY A 119 3.27 -19.53 -12.76
C GLY A 119 3.78 -18.16 -12.33
N GLY A 120 4.14 -17.32 -13.30
CA GLY A 120 4.71 -15.99 -13.08
C GLY A 120 3.92 -14.89 -13.80
N PRO A 121 4.57 -13.74 -14.08
CA PRO A 121 3.92 -12.61 -14.75
C PRO A 121 3.26 -12.94 -16.10
N ARG A 122 3.84 -13.89 -16.86
CA ARG A 122 3.30 -14.30 -18.17
C ARG A 122 1.92 -14.95 -18.06
N GLU A 123 1.69 -15.68 -16.97
CA GLU A 123 0.41 -16.31 -16.64
C GLU A 123 -0.47 -15.40 -15.76
N GLY A 124 -0.04 -14.17 -15.47
CA GLY A 124 -0.69 -13.28 -14.50
C GLY A 124 -0.73 -13.88 -13.09
N TYR A 125 0.20 -14.78 -12.76
CA TYR A 125 0.20 -15.60 -11.54
C TYR A 125 -1.02 -16.53 -11.41
N CYS A 126 -1.75 -16.77 -12.51
CA CYS A 126 -2.96 -17.58 -12.56
C CYS A 126 -2.80 -18.86 -13.39
N GLY A 127 -1.62 -19.49 -13.37
CA GLY A 127 -1.30 -20.64 -14.22
C GLY A 127 -2.15 -21.90 -13.98
N LYS A 128 -2.94 -21.97 -12.91
CA LYS A 128 -3.89 -23.05 -12.62
C LYS A 128 -5.07 -22.52 -11.80
N TRP A 129 -6.18 -23.26 -11.79
CA TRP A 129 -7.31 -22.98 -10.90
C TRP A 129 -6.95 -23.12 -9.43
N GLY A 130 -7.53 -22.27 -8.59
CA GLY A 130 -7.24 -22.16 -7.16
C GLY A 130 -6.04 -21.25 -6.84
N CYS A 131 -5.45 -20.59 -7.84
CA CYS A 131 -4.47 -19.52 -7.63
C CYS A 131 -5.14 -18.19 -7.35
N GLU A 132 -6.38 -18.03 -7.81
CA GLU A 132 -7.13 -16.80 -7.64
C GLU A 132 -7.57 -16.59 -6.19
N THR A 133 -7.50 -15.35 -5.73
CA THR A 133 -7.80 -14.94 -4.35
C THR A 133 -8.94 -13.93 -4.29
N THR A 134 -9.25 -13.27 -5.40
CA THR A 134 -10.35 -12.32 -5.49
C THR A 134 -10.84 -12.17 -6.94
N GLY A 135 -11.86 -11.34 -7.14
CA GLY A 135 -12.44 -11.03 -8.44
C GLY A 135 -13.96 -11.10 -8.43
N GLN A 136 -14.52 -11.05 -9.63
CA GLN A 136 -15.96 -11.14 -9.83
C GLN A 136 -16.26 -12.22 -10.87
N ALA A 137 -16.40 -13.45 -10.36
CA ALA A 137 -16.77 -14.64 -11.10
C ALA A 137 -17.87 -15.42 -10.38
N TYR A 138 -18.58 -16.31 -11.09
CA TYR A 138 -19.72 -17.05 -10.51
C TYR A 138 -19.36 -17.87 -9.26
N TRP A 139 -18.12 -18.37 -9.16
CA TRP A 139 -17.63 -19.14 -8.01
C TRP A 139 -17.11 -18.29 -6.85
N LYS A 140 -17.12 -16.96 -6.99
CA LYS A 140 -16.80 -15.98 -5.93
C LYS A 140 -15.46 -16.26 -5.24
N PRO A 141 -14.33 -16.17 -5.97
CA PRO A 141 -13.02 -16.38 -5.37
C PRO A 141 -12.77 -15.41 -4.20
N SER A 142 -12.20 -15.94 -3.11
CA SER A 142 -11.88 -15.19 -1.89
C SER A 142 -10.67 -15.81 -1.19
N SER A 143 -10.01 -15.04 -0.33
CA SER A 143 -8.83 -15.46 0.42
C SER A 143 -8.87 -14.92 1.86
N SER A 144 -8.27 -15.65 2.79
CA SER A 144 -8.09 -15.23 4.19
C SER A 144 -6.75 -14.56 4.47
N TRP A 145 -5.87 -14.47 3.46
CA TRP A 145 -4.49 -14.03 3.63
C TRP A 145 -4.04 -12.96 2.61
N ASP A 146 -4.79 -12.79 1.52
CA ASP A 146 -4.48 -11.74 0.54
C ASP A 146 -4.87 -10.36 1.07
N LEU A 147 -4.17 -9.33 0.60
CA LEU A 147 -4.20 -7.97 1.14
C LEU A 147 -5.31 -7.11 0.54
N ILE A 148 -5.98 -7.61 -0.50
CA ILE A 148 -6.99 -6.85 -1.24
C ILE A 148 -8.17 -7.72 -1.66
N SER A 149 -9.29 -7.06 -1.92
CA SER A 149 -10.39 -7.59 -2.73
C SER A 149 -10.65 -6.68 -3.93
N LEU A 150 -11.06 -7.27 -5.06
CA LEU A 150 -11.35 -6.54 -6.28
C LEU A 150 -12.71 -6.93 -6.84
N LYS A 151 -13.54 -5.94 -7.16
CA LYS A 151 -14.87 -6.13 -7.76
C LYS A 151 -15.16 -5.10 -8.86
N ARG A 152 -16.19 -5.33 -9.67
CA ARG A 152 -16.68 -4.34 -10.63
C ARG A 152 -17.30 -3.15 -9.90
N GLY A 153 -16.97 -1.96 -10.36
CA GLY A 153 -17.70 -0.75 -10.05
C GLY A 153 -19.02 -0.68 -10.79
N ASN A 154 -19.83 0.31 -10.45
CA ASN A 154 -21.10 0.53 -11.12
C ASN A 154 -20.87 1.24 -12.47
N THR A 155 -21.55 0.80 -13.52
CA THR A 155 -21.59 1.48 -14.82
C THR A 155 -22.99 1.36 -15.40
N PRO A 156 -23.56 2.46 -15.93
CA PRO A 156 -24.82 2.40 -16.63
C PRO A 156 -24.87 1.28 -17.67
N ARG A 157 -26.00 0.56 -17.77
CA ARG A 157 -26.13 -0.59 -18.68
C ARG A 157 -26.07 -0.21 -20.15
N ASN A 158 -26.38 1.05 -20.49
CA ASN A 158 -26.31 1.56 -21.86
C ASN A 158 -24.86 1.61 -22.37
N GLN A 159 -24.72 1.86 -23.68
CA GLN A 159 -23.41 1.85 -24.34
C GLN A 159 -22.66 3.17 -24.24
N GLY A 160 -23.37 4.25 -23.87
CA GLY A 160 -22.84 5.61 -23.79
C GLY A 160 -21.46 5.66 -23.13
N PRO A 161 -21.29 5.14 -21.90
CA PRO A 161 -20.01 5.23 -21.19
C PRO A 161 -18.82 4.60 -21.89
N CYS A 162 -19.02 3.63 -22.79
CA CYS A 162 -17.90 2.98 -23.47
C CYS A 162 -17.39 3.76 -24.69
N TYR A 163 -18.08 4.83 -25.09
CA TYR A 163 -17.64 5.75 -26.13
C TYR A 163 -16.75 6.83 -25.54
N ASP A 164 -15.65 7.11 -26.23
CA ASP A 164 -14.74 8.19 -25.85
C ASP A 164 -15.34 9.54 -26.24
N SER A 165 -15.62 10.37 -25.23
CA SER A 165 -16.19 11.71 -25.41
C SER A 165 -15.31 12.64 -26.25
N SER A 166 -14.01 12.34 -26.40
CA SER A 166 -13.10 13.10 -27.26
C SER A 166 -13.15 12.69 -28.74
N ALA A 167 -13.72 11.52 -29.05
CA ALA A 167 -13.70 10.92 -30.38
C ALA A 167 -15.09 10.76 -31.02
N VAL A 168 -16.17 11.13 -30.32
CA VAL A 168 -17.55 11.01 -30.81
C VAL A 168 -18.29 12.35 -30.80
N SER A 169 -19.34 12.46 -31.63
CA SER A 169 -20.28 13.59 -31.58
C SER A 169 -20.91 13.71 -30.18
N SER A 170 -21.21 14.95 -29.78
CA SER A 170 -21.96 15.28 -28.55
C SER A 170 -23.32 14.57 -28.43
N ASP A 171 -23.84 14.03 -29.54
CA ASP A 171 -25.12 13.31 -29.57
C ASP A 171 -25.07 11.95 -28.85
N ILE A 172 -23.87 11.39 -28.63
CA ILE A 172 -23.70 10.16 -27.85
C ILE A 172 -23.81 10.46 -26.36
N LYS A 173 -25.05 10.42 -25.86
CA LYS A 173 -25.35 10.66 -24.44
C LYS A 173 -24.60 9.68 -23.53
N GLY A 174 -23.85 10.25 -22.59
CA GLY A 174 -23.15 9.51 -21.54
C GLY A 174 -21.77 8.97 -21.94
N ALA A 175 -21.19 9.42 -23.06
CA ALA A 175 -19.78 9.20 -23.38
C ALA A 175 -18.87 9.69 -22.24
N THR A 176 -17.77 8.96 -21.97
CA THR A 176 -16.82 9.30 -20.92
C THR A 176 -15.43 9.57 -21.50
N PRO A 177 -14.55 10.31 -20.79
CA PRO A 177 -13.18 10.51 -21.24
C PRO A 177 -12.44 9.16 -21.43
N GLY A 178 -11.92 8.91 -22.64
CA GLY A 178 -11.26 7.65 -22.99
C GLY A 178 -12.20 6.46 -23.18
N GLY A 179 -13.52 6.66 -23.07
CA GLY A 179 -14.51 5.59 -23.13
C GLY A 179 -14.43 4.61 -21.96
N ARG A 180 -13.98 5.09 -20.80
CA ARG A 180 -13.89 4.34 -19.54
C ARG A 180 -15.28 3.87 -19.11
N CYS A 181 -15.46 2.55 -19.10
CA CYS A 181 -16.72 1.89 -18.74
C CYS A 181 -16.54 0.52 -18.07
N ASN A 182 -15.32 0.21 -17.64
CA ASN A 182 -14.96 -1.00 -16.91
C ASN A 182 -14.35 -0.63 -15.53
N PRO A 183 -15.08 0.11 -14.68
CA PRO A 183 -14.57 0.50 -13.39
C PRO A 183 -14.36 -0.74 -12.51
N LEU A 184 -13.29 -0.70 -11.75
CA LEU A 184 -12.94 -1.64 -10.71
C LEU A 184 -12.86 -0.91 -9.37
N VAL A 185 -13.19 -1.63 -8.30
CA VAL A 185 -13.12 -1.14 -6.93
C VAL A 185 -12.24 -2.10 -6.15
N LEU A 186 -11.13 -1.59 -5.64
CA LEU A 186 -10.19 -2.29 -4.79
C LEU A 186 -10.41 -1.87 -3.33
N GLU A 187 -10.53 -2.86 -2.45
CA GLU A 187 -10.66 -2.68 -1.01
C GLU A 187 -9.55 -3.48 -0.30
N PHE A 188 -9.09 -3.01 0.86
CA PHE A 188 -8.09 -3.67 1.71
C PHE A 188 -8.77 -4.51 2.80
#